data_AF-A0A2V6GNE7-F1
#
_entry.id   AF-A0A2V6GNE7-F1
#
_cell.length_a   1.000
_cell.length_b   1.000
_cell.length_c   1.000
_cell.angle_alpha   90.00
_cell.angle_beta   90.00
_cell.angle_gamma   90.00
#
_symmetry.space_group_name_H-M   'P 1'
#
loop_
_entity.id
_entity.type
_entity.pdbx_description
1 polymer ?
#
loop_
_entity_poly.entity_id
_entity_poly.type
_entity_poly.pdbx_seq_one_letter_code
_entity_poly.pdbx_strand_id
1 'polypeptide(L)'
;LEDIHDPTGAGDTFAGGMAGYIAGTVGGKVTFTNLRKAVIYGSVLASFAVEAFSLDRLRNLSIDEINERYETFKLMSQFEVPV
;
A
#
# COMPACT_ATOMS: atom_id res chain seq x y z
N LEU A 1 -9.18 10.74 -7.16
CA LEU A 1 -8.70 11.21 -5.83
C LEU A 1 -9.87 11.78 -4.99
N GLU A 2 -11.12 11.39 -5.27
CA GLU A 2 -12.31 12.11 -4.79
C GLU A 2 -13.26 11.23 -3.96
N ASP A 3 -12.74 10.27 -3.20
CA ASP A 3 -13.57 9.43 -2.31
C ASP A 3 -12.85 9.08 -1.00
N ILE A 4 -12.33 10.12 -0.32
CA ILE A 4 -11.73 9.99 1.02
C ILE A 4 -12.85 10.21 2.04
N HIS A 5 -13.22 9.16 2.76
CA HIS A 5 -14.30 9.17 3.75
C HIS A 5 -13.78 9.31 5.19
N ASP A 6 -12.77 8.53 5.56
CA ASP A 6 -12.23 8.52 6.93
C ASP A 6 -10.69 8.35 6.92
N PRO A 7 -9.89 9.37 7.21
CA PRO A 7 -8.43 9.25 7.19
C PRO A 7 -7.85 8.44 8.36
N THR A 8 -8.67 8.04 9.34
CA THR A 8 -8.22 7.39 10.56
C THR A 8 -7.56 6.04 10.25
N GLY A 9 -6.37 5.80 10.82
CA GLY A 9 -5.67 4.52 10.69
C GLY A 9 -4.93 4.32 9.35
N ALA A 10 -4.93 5.29 8.44
CA ALA A 10 -4.17 5.19 7.19
C ALA A 10 -2.65 5.02 7.44
N GLY A 11 -2.10 5.74 8.42
CA GLY A 11 -0.68 5.63 8.80
C GLY A 11 -0.32 4.27 9.40
N ASP A 12 -1.15 3.75 10.30
CA ASP A 12 -0.95 2.42 10.89
C ASP A 12 -1.12 1.31 9.84
N THR A 13 -2.07 1.46 8.92
CA THR A 13 -2.27 0.55 7.79
C THR A 13 -1.07 0.56 6.87
N PHE A 14 -0.50 1.74 6.58
CA PHE A 14 0.74 1.87 5.81
C PHE A 14 1.89 1.11 6.48
N ALA A 15 2.12 1.38 7.77
CA ALA A 15 3.21 0.77 8.53
C ALA A 15 3.04 -0.75 8.63
N GLY A 16 1.82 -1.21 8.92
CA GLY A 16 1.49 -2.64 8.99
C GLY A 16 1.64 -3.33 7.64
N GLY A 17 1.22 -2.71 6.54
CA GLY A 17 1.40 -3.21 5.18
C GLY A 17 2.86 -3.36 4.78
N MET A 18 3.66 -2.33 5.06
CA MET A 18 5.09 -2.34 4.79
C MET A 18 5.80 -3.42 5.61
N ALA A 19 5.54 -3.48 6.92
CA ALA A 19 6.14 -4.48 7.80
C ALA A 19 5.72 -5.90 7.43
N GLY A 20 4.43 -6.11 7.10
CA GLY A 20 3.89 -7.38 6.65
C GLY A 20 4.52 -7.87 5.34
N TYR A 21 4.71 -6.96 4.37
CA TYR A 21 5.43 -7.29 3.14
C TYR A 21 6.86 -7.74 3.42
N ILE A 22 7.58 -7.02 4.31
CA ILE A 22 8.96 -7.35 4.65
C ILE A 22 9.05 -8.71 5.36
N ALA A 23 8.16 -8.95 6.32
CA ALA A 23 8.14 -10.20 7.07
C ALA A 23 7.76 -11.39 6.18
N GLY A 24 6.68 -11.28 5.41
CA GLY A 24 6.11 -12.38 4.64
C GLY A 24 6.84 -12.68 3.33
N THR A 25 7.42 -11.67 2.68
CA THR A 25 7.97 -11.83 1.32
C THR A 25 9.49 -11.87 1.29
N VAL A 26 10.17 -11.08 2.13
CA VAL A 26 11.63 -10.92 2.04
C VAL A 26 12.39 -11.54 3.19
N GLY A 27 11.68 -12.19 4.13
CA GLY A 27 12.28 -12.88 5.27
C GLY A 27 13.20 -11.98 6.10
N GLY A 28 12.83 -10.71 6.25
CA GLY A 28 13.62 -9.71 6.98
C GLY A 28 14.81 -9.11 6.23
N LYS A 29 15.09 -9.53 4.99
CA LYS A 29 16.17 -8.93 4.17
C LYS A 29 15.73 -7.60 3.55
N VAL A 30 16.05 -6.51 4.25
CA VAL A 30 15.78 -5.14 3.80
C VAL A 30 16.86 -4.72 2.80
N THR A 31 16.56 -4.86 1.51
CA THR A 31 17.32 -4.22 0.42
C THR A 31 16.58 -2.98 -0.05
N PHE A 32 17.25 -2.05 -0.70
CA PHE A 32 16.61 -0.86 -1.25
C PHE A 32 15.44 -1.20 -2.20
N THR A 33 15.64 -2.19 -3.08
CA THR A 33 14.60 -2.68 -4.00
C THR A 33 13.39 -3.24 -3.26
N ASN A 34 13.62 -4.04 -2.21
CA ASN A 34 12.56 -4.62 -1.42
C ASN A 34 11.82 -3.56 -0.58
N LEU A 35 12.56 -2.58 -0.06
CA LEU A 35 11.98 -1.47 0.69
C LEU A 35 11.08 -0.61 -0.21
N ARG A 36 11.49 -0.33 -1.47
CA ARG A 36 10.62 0.36 -2.44
C ARG A 36 9.31 -0.39 -2.66
N LYS A 37 9.36 -1.72 -2.85
CA LYS A 37 8.15 -2.55 -2.99
C LYS A 37 7.29 -2.52 -1.72
N ALA A 38 7.91 -2.60 -0.55
CA ALA A 38 7.21 -2.55 0.74
C ALA A 38 6.50 -1.21 0.96
N VAL A 39 7.13 -0.10 0.58
CA VAL A 39 6.51 1.24 0.61
C VAL A 39 5.29 1.29 -0.31
N ILE A 40 5.41 0.79 -1.54
CA ILE A 40 4.26 0.73 -2.47
C ILE A 40 3.12 -0.10 -1.89
N TYR A 41 3.41 -1.27 -1.32
CA TYR A 41 2.41 -2.12 -0.66
C TYR A 41 1.73 -1.43 0.53
N GLY A 42 2.50 -0.75 1.38
CA GLY A 42 1.94 0.05 2.47
C GLY A 42 1.01 1.15 1.94
N SER A 43 1.43 1.88 0.89
CA SER A 43 0.63 2.93 0.28
C SER A 43 -0.67 2.41 -0.34
N VAL A 44 -0.63 1.23 -0.97
CA VAL A 44 -1.82 0.56 -1.50
C VAL A 44 -2.83 0.29 -0.40
N LEU A 45 -2.41 -0.34 0.70
CA LEU A 45 -3.33 -0.67 1.80
C LEU A 45 -3.87 0.58 2.49
N ALA A 46 -3.03 1.60 2.72
CA ALA A 46 -3.46 2.88 3.26
C ALA A 46 -4.48 3.58 2.34
N SER A 47 -4.35 3.43 1.01
CA SER A 47 -5.30 3.99 0.06
C SER A 47 -6.69 3.37 0.14
N PHE A 48 -6.81 2.13 0.63
CA PHE A 48 -8.10 1.50 0.92
C PHE A 48 -8.62 1.89 2.32
N ALA A 49 -7.73 2.03 3.31
CA ALA A 49 -8.14 2.39 4.67
C ALA A 49 -8.97 3.70 4.72
N VAL A 50 -8.73 4.61 3.77
CA VAL A 50 -9.42 5.91 3.75
C VAL A 50 -10.78 5.94 3.04
N GLU A 51 -11.19 4.85 2.39
CA GLU A 51 -12.37 4.81 1.51
C GLU A 51 -13.68 4.47 2.24
N ALA A 52 -13.63 4.02 3.50
CA ALA A 52 -14.82 3.75 4.30
C ALA A 52 -14.53 4.01 5.78
N PHE A 53 -15.59 4.09 6.58
CA PHE A 53 -15.47 4.31 8.01
C PHE A 53 -14.69 3.17 8.69
N SER A 54 -13.72 3.52 9.53
CA SER A 54 -12.94 2.55 10.30
C SER A 54 -12.33 1.43 9.41
N LEU A 55 -12.50 0.17 9.80
CA LEU A 55 -11.90 -0.98 9.12
C LEU A 55 -12.78 -1.60 8.02
N ASP A 56 -13.96 -1.03 7.74
CA ASP A 56 -14.96 -1.66 6.88
C ASP A 56 -14.44 -1.93 5.47
N ARG A 57 -13.64 -1.00 4.91
CA ARG A 57 -13.03 -1.19 3.60
C ARG A 57 -12.02 -2.33 3.59
N LEU A 58 -11.20 -2.44 4.64
CA LEU A 58 -10.15 -3.44 4.77
C LEU A 58 -10.72 -4.85 5.01
N ARG A 59 -11.85 -4.95 5.72
CA ARG A 59 -12.50 -6.24 6.02
C ARG A 59 -13.04 -6.95 4.79
N ASN A 60 -13.42 -6.18 3.76
CA ASN A 60 -13.97 -6.69 2.51
C ASN A 60 -12.97 -6.64 1.35
N LEU A 61 -11.71 -6.30 1.62
CA LEU A 61 -10.67 -6.15 0.62
C LEU A 61 -10.18 -7.51 0.13
N SER A 62 -10.22 -7.71 -1.18
CA SER A 62 -9.68 -8.89 -1.86
C SER A 62 -8.24 -8.70 -2.30
N ILE A 63 -7.54 -9.81 -2.56
CA ILE A 63 -6.17 -9.78 -3.10
C ILE A 63 -6.11 -9.22 -4.52
N ASP A 64 -7.15 -9.42 -5.32
CA ASP A 64 -7.21 -8.94 -6.71
C ASP A 64 -7.27 -7.42 -6.75
N GLU A 65 -8.07 -6.80 -5.88
CA GLU A 65 -8.12 -5.34 -5.72
C GLU A 65 -6.77 -4.76 -5.26
N ILE A 66 -6.09 -5.45 -4.35
CA ILE A 66 -4.73 -5.06 -3.91
C ILE A 66 -3.77 -5.09 -5.09
N ASN A 67 -3.80 -6.14 -5.91
CA ASN A 67 -2.92 -6.28 -7.07
C ASN A 67 -3.19 -5.21 -8.13
N GLU A 68 -4.46 -4.91 -8.41
CA GLU A 68 -4.86 -3.86 -9.36
C GLU A 68 -4.39 -2.47 -8.89
N ARG A 69 -4.62 -2.15 -7.62
CA ARG A 69 -4.15 -0.90 -7.01
C ARG A 69 -2.61 -0.83 -6.99
N TYR A 70 -1.95 -1.95 -6.72
CA TYR A 70 -0.50 -2.03 -6.72
C TYR A 70 0.11 -1.70 -8.10
N GLU A 71 -0.44 -2.22 -9.18
CA GLU A 71 0.04 -1.87 -10.53
C GLU A 71 -0.18 -0.39 -10.83
N THR A 72 -1.29 0.20 -10.36
CA THR A 72 -1.53 1.64 -10.47
C THR A 72 -0.46 2.46 -9.75
N PHE A 73 -0.18 2.15 -8.48
CA PHE A 73 0.87 2.85 -7.70
C PHE A 73 2.27 2.63 -8.27
N LYS A 74 2.56 1.43 -8.76
CA LYS A 74 3.83 1.09 -9.39
C LYS A 74 4.05 1.93 -10.64
N LEU A 75 3.03 2.10 -11.49
CA LEU A 75 3.08 2.99 -12.66
C LEU A 75 3.33 4.44 -12.23
N MET A 76 2.64 4.94 -11.20
CA MET A 76 2.87 6.30 -10.67
C MET A 76 4.28 6.50 -10.08
N SER A 77 4.89 5.43 -9.56
CA SER A 77 6.22 5.47 -8.94
C SER A 77 7.39 5.39 -9.92
N GLN A 78 7.11 5.14 -11.21
CA GLN A 78 8.10 5.18 -12.28
C GLN A 78 8.34 6.63 -12.69
N PHE A 79 9.14 7.34 -11.91
CA PHE A 79 9.67 8.63 -12.31
C PHE A 79 10.81 8.37 -13.32
N GLU A 80 10.50 8.41 -14.62
CA GLU A 80 11.53 8.77 -15.60
C GLU A 80 11.76 10.27 -15.43
N VAL A 81 12.89 10.64 -14.82
CA VAL A 81 13.41 12.00 -14.95
C VAL A 81 14.23 11.99 -16.24
N PRO A 82 13.79 12.67 -17.32
CA PRO A 82 14.67 12.90 -18.45
C PRO A 82 15.84 13.73 -17.93
N VAL A 83 17.04 13.18 -18.02
CA VAL A 83 18.30 13.92 -17.85
C VAL A 83 18.66 14.62 -19.15
#